data_AF-A0A3D0NSW1-F1
#
_entry.id   AF-A0A3D0NSW1-F1
#
_cell.length_a   1.000
_cell.length_b   1.000
_cell.length_c   1.000
_cell.angle_alpha   90.00
_cell.angle_beta   90.00
_cell.angle_gamma   90.00
#
_symmetry.space_group_name_H-M   'P 1'
#
loop_
_entity.id
_entity.type
_entity.pdbx_description
1 polymer ?
#
loop_
_entity_poly.entity_id
_entity_poly.type
_entity_poly.pdbx_seq_one_letter_code
_entity_poly.pdbx_strand_id
1 'polypeptide(L)'
;MIHLENVTKVYPNGTHAVRNLTLDIPDGEFVFIVGPSGAGKSTLLKLLIREEVADNGIVEVNGKNLMTMPRRQVPYLRRTMGIVFQDFRLIDKMTVFDNVAFAMRVTGHAESTIRKRVPLVLRMVGLS
;
A
#
# COMPACT_ATOMS: atom_id res chain seq x y z
N MET A 1 -6.18 10.51 -0.36
CA MET A 1 -7.61 10.43 -0.72
C MET A 1 -7.81 9.07 -1.38
N ILE A 2 -8.76 8.30 -0.88
CA ILE A 2 -9.12 6.98 -1.42
C ILE A 2 -10.61 7.01 -1.72
N HIS A 3 -10.98 6.62 -2.94
CA HIS A 3 -12.37 6.54 -3.38
C HIS A 3 -12.61 5.20 -4.07
N LEU A 4 -13.64 4.49 -3.62
CA LEU A 4 -14.13 3.25 -4.20
C LEU A 4 -15.62 3.42 -4.47
N GLU A 5 -16.05 3.07 -5.67
CA GLU A 5 -17.46 3.11 -6.03
C GLU A 5 -17.89 1.77 -6.65
N ASN A 6 -18.88 1.13 -6.03
CA ASN A 6 -19.50 -0.11 -6.51
C ASN A 6 -18.48 -1.23 -6.80
N VAL A 7 -17.41 -1.30 -6.01
CA VAL A 7 -16.26 -2.16 -6.28
C VAL A 7 -16.58 -3.61 -5.96
N THR A 8 -16.27 -4.49 -6.91
CA THR A 8 -16.42 -5.95 -6.74
C THR A 8 -15.14 -6.67 -7.10
N LYS A 9 -14.74 -7.64 -6.27
CA LYS A 9 -13.65 -8.58 -6.56
C LYS A 9 -14.06 -10.03 -6.28
N VAL A 10 -13.94 -10.86 -7.30
CA VAL A 10 -14.16 -12.30 -7.33
C VAL A 10 -12.86 -12.98 -7.75
N TYR A 11 -12.40 -13.92 -6.94
CA TYR A 11 -11.24 -14.74 -7.29
C TYR A 11 -11.64 -15.89 -8.23
N PRO A 12 -10.68 -16.48 -8.98
CA PRO A 12 -10.96 -17.58 -9.92
C PRO A 12 -11.66 -18.79 -9.30
N ASN A 13 -11.52 -18.99 -7.99
CA ASN A 13 -12.21 -20.04 -7.24
C ASN A 13 -13.68 -19.71 -6.90
N GLY A 14 -14.24 -18.62 -7.43
CA GLY A 14 -15.60 -18.15 -7.17
C GLY A 14 -15.77 -17.36 -5.87
N THR A 15 -14.70 -17.11 -5.11
CA THR A 15 -14.80 -16.35 -3.85
C THR A 15 -15.00 -14.88 -4.15
N HIS A 16 -16.19 -14.37 -3.83
CA HIS A 16 -16.49 -12.94 -3.82
C HIS A 16 -15.87 -12.26 -2.59
N ALA A 17 -14.61 -11.84 -2.73
CA ALA A 17 -13.84 -11.23 -1.66
C ALA A 17 -14.25 -9.77 -1.37
N VAL A 18 -14.72 -9.03 -2.37
CA VAL A 18 -15.32 -7.69 -2.19
C VAL A 18 -16.62 -7.65 -3.00
N ARG A 19 -17.71 -7.16 -2.42
CA ARG A 19 -19.04 -7.16 -3.05
C ARG A 19 -19.65 -5.76 -2.99
N ASN A 20 -19.77 -5.09 -4.14
CA ASN A 20 -20.40 -3.79 -4.31
C ASN A 20 -20.02 -2.76 -3.22
N LEU A 21 -18.72 -2.64 -2.94
CA LEU A 21 -18.21 -1.75 -1.90
C LEU A 21 -18.10 -0.32 -2.42
N THR A 22 -18.72 0.63 -1.72
CA THR A 22 -18.47 2.06 -1.88
C THR A 22 -17.86 2.59 -0.59
N LEU A 23 -16.73 3.29 -0.71
CA LEU A 23 -15.92 3.76 0.42
C LEU A 23 -15.15 5.02 0.02
N ASP A 24 -15.26 6.04 0.86
CA ASP A 24 -14.54 7.30 0.73
C ASP A 24 -13.69 7.56 1.98
N ILE A 25 -12.39 7.76 1.77
CA ILE A 25 -11.44 8.14 2.83
C ILE A 25 -10.73 9.43 2.40
N PRO A 26 -11.09 10.59 2.99
CA PRO A 26 -10.41 11.86 2.80
C PRO A 26 -8.92 11.83 3.20
N ASP A 27 -8.19 12.87 2.79
CA ASP A 27 -6.80 13.05 3.22
C ASP A 27 -6.70 13.36 4.72
N GLY A 28 -5.73 12.75 5.40
CA GLY A 28 -5.46 12.98 6.82
C GLY A 28 -6.28 12.10 7.78
N GLU A 29 -7.24 11.33 7.27
CA GLU A 29 -8.07 10.44 8.08
C GLU A 29 -7.30 9.23 8.63
N PHE A 30 -7.71 8.78 9.82
CA PHE A 30 -7.19 7.57 10.45
C PHE A 30 -8.30 6.54 10.61
N VAL A 31 -8.35 5.58 9.68
CA VAL A 31 -9.47 4.65 9.53
C VAL A 31 -9.09 3.23 9.96
N PHE A 32 -9.95 2.60 10.74
CA PHE A 32 -9.87 1.18 11.07
C PHE A 32 -10.80 0.36 10.19
N ILE A 33 -10.27 -0.70 9.59
CA ILE A 33 -11.06 -1.68 8.83
C ILE A 33 -11.11 -2.98 9.64
N VAL A 34 -12.27 -3.25 10.23
CA VAL A 34 -12.50 -4.40 11.12
C VAL A 34 -13.47 -5.40 10.49
N GLY A 35 -13.38 -6.66 10.92
CA GLY A 35 -14.25 -7.74 10.45
C GLY A 35 -13.61 -9.12 10.63
N PRO A 36 -14.38 -10.20 10.52
CA PRO A 36 -13.87 -11.57 10.73
C PRO A 36 -12.80 -11.95 9.70
N SER A 37 -12.05 -13.02 9.98
CA SER A 37 -11.15 -13.60 8.97
C SER A 37 -11.93 -13.98 7.71
N GLY A 38 -11.34 -13.77 6.53
CA GLY A 38 -12.01 -14.01 5.25
C GLY A 38 -13.00 -12.92 4.80
N ALA A 39 -13.25 -11.86 5.59
CA ALA A 39 -14.17 -10.78 5.23
C ALA A 39 -13.72 -9.87 4.06
N GLY A 40 -12.59 -10.17 3.39
CA GLY A 40 -12.11 -9.38 2.25
C GLY A 40 -11.17 -8.22 2.59
N LYS A 41 -10.81 -8.00 3.86
CA LYS A 41 -9.92 -6.90 4.31
C LYS A 41 -8.59 -6.87 3.55
N SER A 42 -7.91 -8.01 3.46
CA SER A 42 -6.64 -8.11 2.74
C SER A 42 -6.83 -7.87 1.24
N THR A 43 -7.95 -8.30 0.65
CA THR A 43 -8.26 -8.03 -0.76
C THR A 43 -8.49 -6.54 -1.00
N LEU A 44 -9.20 -5.85 -0.10
CA LEU A 44 -9.37 -4.40 -0.17
C LEU A 44 -8.00 -3.69 -0.17
N LEU A 45 -7.11 -4.02 0.76
CA LEU A 45 -5.75 -3.45 0.77
C LEU A 45 -4.98 -3.75 -0.52
N LYS A 46 -5.09 -4.97 -1.06
CA LYS A 46 -4.47 -5.36 -2.34
C LYS A 46 -5.00 -4.57 -3.53
N LEU A 47 -6.29 -4.22 -3.54
CA LEU A 47 -6.88 -3.35 -4.56
C LEU A 47 -6.28 -1.94 -4.50
N LEU A 48 -6.14 -1.36 -3.29
CA LEU A 48 -5.57 -0.01 -3.10
C LEU A 48 -4.12 0.10 -3.58
N ILE A 49 -3.31 -0.95 -3.37
CA ILE A 49 -1.89 -0.95 -3.77
C ILE A 49 -1.66 -1.46 -5.20
N ARG A 50 -2.76 -1.72 -5.93
CA ARG A 50 -2.78 -2.31 -7.27
C ARG A 50 -1.98 -3.62 -7.34
N GLU A 51 -2.07 -4.44 -6.30
CA GLU A 51 -1.64 -5.85 -6.33
C GLU A 51 -2.73 -6.70 -6.98
N GLU A 52 -3.99 -6.40 -6.68
CA GLU A 52 -5.16 -6.96 -7.34
C GLU A 52 -5.86 -5.91 -8.21
N VAL A 53 -6.66 -6.39 -9.16
CA VAL A 53 -7.52 -5.58 -10.01
C VAL A 53 -8.97 -5.95 -9.73
N ALA A 54 -9.80 -4.97 -9.38
CA ALA A 54 -11.23 -5.19 -9.22
C ALA A 54 -11.83 -5.66 -10.55
N ASP A 55 -12.91 -6.44 -10.50
CA ASP A 55 -13.57 -6.90 -11.71
C ASP A 55 -14.58 -5.86 -12.21
N ASN A 56 -15.17 -5.09 -11.27
CA ASN A 56 -16.10 -4.01 -11.56
C ASN A 56 -15.93 -2.85 -10.58
N GLY A 57 -16.48 -1.69 -10.94
CA GLY A 57 -16.48 -0.46 -10.13
C GLY A 57 -15.27 0.43 -10.40
N ILE A 58 -15.15 1.48 -9.59
CA ILE A 58 -14.09 2.49 -9.67
C ILE A 58 -13.20 2.36 -8.44
N VAL A 59 -11.87 2.38 -8.64
CA VAL A 59 -10.88 2.42 -7.55
C VAL A 59 -9.92 3.56 -7.83
N GLU A 60 -9.92 4.58 -6.98
CA GLU A 60 -9.07 5.74 -7.08
C GLU A 60 -8.24 5.94 -5.80
N VAL A 61 -6.95 6.18 -5.99
CA VAL A 61 -6.02 6.48 -4.89
C VAL A 61 -5.14 7.65 -5.29
N ASN A 62 -5.11 8.70 -4.46
CA ASN A 62 -4.34 9.93 -4.71
C ASN A 62 -4.62 10.54 -6.10
N GLY A 63 -5.91 10.60 -6.47
CA GLY A 63 -6.37 11.15 -7.76
C GLY A 63 -6.04 10.30 -8.99
N LYS A 64 -5.58 9.05 -8.80
CA LYS A 64 -5.28 8.14 -9.91
C LYS A 64 -6.32 7.03 -9.98
N ASN A 65 -6.98 6.91 -11.13
CA ASN A 65 -7.83 5.76 -11.43
C ASN A 65 -6.99 4.51 -11.65
N LEU A 66 -7.13 3.55 -10.74
CA LEU A 66 -6.34 2.33 -10.73
C LEU A 66 -6.83 1.35 -11.78
N MET A 67 -8.11 1.39 -12.18
CA MET A 67 -8.70 0.45 -13.14
C MET A 67 -8.07 0.56 -14.51
N THR A 68 -7.81 1.78 -14.97
CA THR A 68 -7.24 2.10 -16.28
C THR A 68 -5.73 2.35 -16.24
N MET A 69 -5.11 2.31 -15.05
CA MET A 69 -3.68 2.59 -14.88
C MET A 69 -2.80 1.57 -15.63
N PRO A 70 -1.86 2.03 -16.49
CA PRO A 70 -0.87 1.15 -17.10
C PRO A 70 0.08 0.55 -16.07
N ARG A 71 0.46 -0.73 -16.25
CA ARG A 71 1.38 -1.44 -15.32
C ARG A 71 2.68 -0.68 -15.02
N ARG A 72 3.24 0.03 -16.00
CA ARG A 72 4.47 0.85 -15.83
C ARG A 72 4.32 1.99 -14.81
N GLN A 73 3.10 2.44 -14.53
CA GLN A 73 2.82 3.51 -13.56
C GLN A 73 2.63 2.99 -12.14
N VAL A 74 2.39 1.69 -11.96
CA VAL A 74 2.16 1.06 -10.64
C VAL A 74 3.31 1.31 -9.66
N PRO A 75 4.60 1.21 -10.04
CA PRO A 75 5.69 1.55 -9.12
C PRO A 75 5.63 3.00 -8.63
N TYR A 76 5.22 3.95 -9.48
CA TYR A 76 5.11 5.35 -9.11
C TYR A 76 3.92 5.62 -8.19
N LEU A 77 2.82 4.88 -8.33
CA LEU A 77 1.74 4.87 -7.34
C LEU A 77 2.25 4.35 -6.00
N ARG A 78 2.94 3.19 -5.99
CA ARG A 78 3.43 2.57 -4.74
C ARG A 78 4.44 3.45 -4.00
N ARG A 79 5.20 4.30 -4.70
CA ARG A 79 6.09 5.29 -4.07
C ARG A 79 5.36 6.38 -3.27
N THR A 80 4.07 6.60 -3.51
CA THR A 80 3.25 7.55 -2.74
C THR A 80 2.57 6.90 -1.53
N MET A 81 2.88 5.64 -1.20
CA MET A 81 2.21 4.88 -0.15
C MET A 81 3.24 4.16 0.74
N GLY A 82 3.08 4.28 2.05
CA GLY A 82 3.74 3.40 3.02
C GLY A 82 2.87 2.16 3.28
N ILE A 83 3.43 0.96 3.14
CA ILE A 83 2.71 -0.29 3.38
C ILE A 83 3.51 -1.11 4.39
N VAL A 84 2.85 -1.50 5.47
CA VAL A 84 3.38 -2.45 6.45
C VAL A 84 2.66 -3.77 6.26
N PHE A 85 3.40 -4.82 5.92
CA PHE A 85 2.83 -6.15 5.70
C PHE A 85 2.62 -6.88 7.03
N GLN A 86 1.61 -7.76 7.08
CA GLN A 86 1.34 -8.61 8.25
C GLN A 86 2.53 -9.54 8.55
N ASP A 87 3.12 -10.14 7.51
CA ASP A 87 4.39 -10.86 7.61
C ASP A 87 5.52 -9.84 7.43
N PHE A 88 6.43 -9.76 8.40
CA PHE A 88 7.56 -8.84 8.29
C PHE A 88 8.44 -9.21 7.10
N ARG A 89 8.56 -8.28 6.13
CA ARG A 89 9.36 -8.45 4.92
C ARG A 89 10.67 -7.68 5.00
N LEU A 90 11.43 -7.93 6.08
CA LEU A 90 12.79 -7.42 6.20
C LEU A 90 13.74 -8.27 5.34
N ILE A 91 14.84 -7.66 4.91
CA ILE A 91 15.92 -8.33 4.22
C ILE A 91 16.90 -8.81 5.30
N ASP A 92 16.89 -10.11 5.60
CA ASP A 92 17.64 -10.71 6.72
C ASP A 92 19.15 -10.45 6.68
N LYS A 93 19.71 -10.29 5.46
CA LYS A 93 21.13 -10.01 5.25
C LYS A 93 21.50 -8.53 5.39
N MET A 94 20.53 -7.66 5.72
CA MET A 94 20.72 -6.23 5.86
C MET A 94 20.60 -5.81 7.32
N THR A 95 21.37 -4.80 7.70
CA THR A 95 21.21 -4.14 9.00
C THR A 95 19.85 -3.44 9.10
N VAL A 96 19.45 -3.05 10.32
CA VAL A 96 18.25 -2.21 10.52
C VAL A 96 18.36 -0.91 9.72
N PHE A 97 19.55 -0.27 9.72
CA PHE A 97 19.82 0.91 8.92
C PHE A 97 19.61 0.63 7.42
N ASP A 98 20.17 -0.46 6.90
CA ASP A 98 20.09 -0.78 5.48
C ASP A 98 18.68 -1.14 5.01
N ASN A 99 17.90 -1.82 5.85
CA ASN A 99 16.49 -2.10 5.58
C ASN A 99 15.68 -0.80 5.41
N VAL A 100 15.91 0.19 6.27
CA VAL A 100 15.23 1.50 6.16
C VAL A 100 15.79 2.32 4.98
N ALA A 101 17.12 2.32 4.80
CA ALA A 101 17.78 3.01 3.71
C ALA A 101 17.38 2.46 2.33
N PHE A 102 17.09 1.16 2.22
CA PHE A 102 16.73 0.48 0.99
C PHE A 102 15.58 1.17 0.25
N ALA A 103 14.53 1.56 0.97
CA ALA A 103 13.38 2.27 0.38
C ALA A 103 13.78 3.62 -0.26
N MET A 104 14.71 4.34 0.38
CA MET A 104 15.24 5.60 -0.15
C MET A 104 16.16 5.39 -1.35
N ARG A 105 17.01 4.36 -1.33
CA ARG A 105 17.90 3.98 -2.45
C ARG A 105 17.11 3.60 -3.69
N VAL A 106 16.09 2.75 -3.55
CA VAL A 106 15.22 2.30 -4.65
C VAL A 106 14.42 3.46 -5.28
N THR A 107 14.20 4.54 -4.53
CA THR A 107 13.54 5.75 -5.02
C THR A 107 14.52 6.82 -5.52
N GLY A 108 15.83 6.52 -5.55
CA GLY A 108 16.85 7.38 -6.16
C GLY A 108 17.35 8.52 -5.28
N HIS A 109 17.19 8.45 -3.96
CA HIS A 109 17.72 9.47 -3.06
C HIS A 109 19.25 9.39 -2.95
N ALA A 110 19.91 10.55 -2.87
CA ALA A 110 21.35 10.62 -2.65
C ALA A 110 21.76 10.06 -1.28
N GLU A 111 22.90 9.37 -1.21
CA GLU A 111 23.43 8.77 0.03
C GLU A 111 23.62 9.78 1.16
N SER A 112 23.97 11.04 0.84
CA SER A 112 24.07 12.12 1.82
C SER A 112 22.74 12.43 2.51
N THR A 113 21.62 12.34 1.78
CA THR A 113 20.27 12.51 2.31
C THR A 113 19.86 11.31 3.15
N ILE A 114 20.19 10.10 2.69
CA ILE A 114 19.89 8.84 3.40
C ILE A 114 20.56 8.82 4.77
N ARG A 115 21.87 9.12 4.84
CA ARG A 115 22.64 9.17 6.09
C ARG A 115 22.09 10.18 7.10
N LYS A 116 21.40 11.23 6.65
CA LYS A 116 20.73 12.20 7.53
C LYS A 116 19.33 11.75 7.95
N ARG A 117 18.54 11.19 7.04
CA ARG A 117 17.12 10.85 7.31
C ARG A 117 16.94 9.54 8.07
N VAL A 118 17.70 8.50 7.73
CA VAL A 118 17.50 7.17 8.33
C VAL A 118 17.67 7.20 9.87
N PRO A 119 18.71 7.83 10.46
CA PRO A 119 18.84 7.90 11.91
C PRO A 119 17.67 8.61 12.61
N LEU A 120 17.08 9.62 11.96
CA LEU A 120 15.91 10.33 12.50
C LEU A 120 14.68 9.41 12.57
N VAL A 121 14.44 8.65 11.51
CA VAL A 121 13.33 7.69 11.46
C VAL A 121 13.53 6.58 12.50
N LEU A 122 14.75 6.04 12.62
CA LEU A 122 15.07 5.02 13.63
C LEU A 122 14.85 5.54 15.06
N ARG A 123 15.20 6.80 15.34
CA ARG A 123 14.92 7.43 16.62
C ARG A 123 13.41 7.55 16.90
N MET A 124 12.61 7.90 15.90
CA MET A 124 11.15 8.02 16.05
C MET A 124 10.48 6.69 16.46
N VAL A 125 11.08 5.56 16.09
CA VAL A 125 10.58 4.22 16.44
C VAL A 125 11.35 3.57 17.60
N GLY A 126 12.26 4.30 18.26
CA GLY A 126 12.99 3.81 19.44
C GLY A 126 14.12 2.81 19.16
N LEU A 127 14.71 2.83 17.96
CA LEU A 127 15.76 1.89 17.52
C LEU A 127 17.14 2.55 17.33
N SER A 128 17.41 3.65 18.05
CA SER A 128 18.67 4.40 17.99
C SER A 128 19.60 4.11 19.16
#